data_AF-Q4DDJ2-F1
#
_entry.id   AF-Q4DDJ2-F1
#
_cell.length_a   1.000
_cell.length_b   1.000
_cell.length_c   1.000
_cell.angle_alpha   90.00
_cell.angle_beta   90.00
_cell.angle_gamma   90.00
#
_symmetry.space_group_name_H-M   'P 1'
#
loop_
_entity.id
_entity.type
_entity.pdbx_description
1 polymer ?
#
loop_
_entity_poly.entity_id
_entity_poly.type
_entity_poly.pdbx_seq_one_letter_code
_entity_poly.pdbx_strand_id
1 'polypeptide(L)'
;MPTVRVQGDRNVQYTEEAITAKYVYRTTRVKESKEEVIVGPVNVALRFRTLRKRAKCGLMMVGWGGNNGSTVTAGILANKHGLTWRTKKGVLHPNYFGSITQSSTLNLGMTSDMKEVFVPLKDVVPMINPNDLAIGGWDCSGMSLVDAMHRAQVLDVALQDALYEYMRDMKPLPAVFDLDFVAENQQERADNILSVQHKWEAVEKLRSDIRTFKKVHE
;
A
#
# COMPACT_ATOMS: atom_id res chain seq x y z
N MET A 1 16.08 -0.89 13.65
CA MET A 1 15.63 0.43 13.15
C MET A 1 15.60 1.38 14.33
N PRO A 2 16.16 2.59 14.22
CA PRO A 2 16.12 3.55 15.31
C PRO A 2 14.67 3.91 15.61
N THR A 3 14.24 3.73 16.85
CA THR A 3 12.92 4.20 17.29
C THR A 3 13.01 5.70 17.54
N VAL A 4 12.31 6.51 16.74
CA VAL A 4 12.22 7.96 16.99
C VAL A 4 11.36 8.18 18.23
N ARG A 5 11.92 8.88 19.24
CA ARG A 5 11.19 9.24 20.46
C ARG A 5 11.33 10.74 20.71
N VAL A 6 10.20 11.42 20.83
CA VAL A 6 10.15 12.82 21.25
C VAL A 6 10.29 12.88 22.76
N GLN A 7 11.25 13.64 23.26
CA GLN A 7 11.42 13.87 24.69
C GLN A 7 10.37 14.89 25.18
N GLY A 8 9.77 14.62 26.34
CA GLY A 8 8.78 15.47 26.97
C GLY A 8 7.35 14.92 26.87
N ASP A 9 6.69 14.81 28.01
CA ASP A 9 5.33 14.32 28.20
C ASP A 9 4.25 15.39 27.97
N ARG A 10 4.66 16.65 27.75
CA ARG A 10 3.76 17.80 27.60
C ARG A 10 2.83 17.69 26.40
N ASN A 11 3.40 17.35 25.24
CA ASN A 11 2.68 17.30 23.97
C ASN A 11 2.58 15.90 23.41
N VAL A 12 3.49 14.98 23.75
CA VAL A 12 3.48 13.59 23.25
C VAL A 12 3.57 12.65 24.44
N GLN A 13 2.69 11.66 24.49
CA GLN A 13 2.71 10.62 25.51
C GLN A 13 2.70 9.26 24.83
N TYR A 14 3.56 8.38 25.32
CA TYR A 14 3.72 7.02 24.81
C TYR A 14 3.18 6.05 25.88
N THR A 15 2.15 5.29 25.55
CA THR A 15 1.73 4.11 26.33
C THR A 15 2.13 2.84 25.57
N GLU A 16 1.90 1.65 26.13
CA GLU A 16 2.06 0.40 25.38
C GLU A 16 1.11 0.33 24.18
N GLU A 17 -0.10 0.88 24.34
CA GLU A 17 -1.17 0.81 23.35
C GLU A 17 -1.03 1.86 22.23
N ALA A 18 -0.71 3.11 22.59
CA ALA A 18 -0.83 4.25 21.68
C ALA A 18 0.20 5.36 21.92
N ILE A 19 0.43 6.17 20.89
CA ILE A 19 1.08 7.47 20.95
C ILE A 19 -0.04 8.52 20.93
N THR A 20 -0.15 9.34 21.96
CA THR A 20 -1.08 10.48 21.95
C THR A 20 -0.30 11.77 21.78
N ALA A 21 -0.79 12.65 20.90
CA ALA A 21 -0.12 13.90 20.58
C ALA A 21 -1.11 15.07 20.62
N LYS A 22 -0.73 16.17 21.27
CA LYS A 22 -1.43 17.45 21.21
C LYS A 22 -0.77 18.30 20.13
N TYR A 23 -1.58 18.84 19.21
CA TYR A 23 -1.10 19.69 18.12
C TYR A 23 -2.02 20.90 17.98
N VAL A 24 -1.43 22.09 17.80
CA VAL A 24 -2.20 23.30 17.49
C VAL A 24 -2.06 23.56 16.00
N TYR A 25 -3.10 23.24 15.24
CA TYR A 25 -3.17 23.57 13.82
C TYR A 25 -3.45 25.06 13.67
N ARG A 26 -2.43 25.80 13.24
CA ARG A 26 -2.52 27.24 12.99
C ARG A 26 -2.92 27.46 11.54
N THR A 27 -4.03 28.14 11.33
CA THR A 27 -4.60 28.43 10.01
C THR A 27 -5.24 29.83 10.01
N THR A 28 -5.97 30.19 8.98
CA THR A 28 -6.65 31.49 8.85
C THR A 28 -8.10 31.32 8.41
N ARG A 29 -8.96 32.28 8.78
CA ARG A 29 -10.30 32.45 8.20
C ARG A 29 -10.35 33.77 7.46
N VAL A 30 -10.90 33.72 6.25
CA VAL A 30 -11.02 34.88 5.37
C VAL A 30 -12.48 35.34 5.36
N LYS A 31 -12.70 36.64 5.52
CA LYS A 31 -13.97 37.31 5.23
C LYS A 31 -13.74 38.26 4.06
N GLU A 32 -14.43 38.03 2.96
CA GLU A 32 -14.35 38.86 1.76
C GLU A 32 -15.63 39.68 1.63
N SER A 33 -15.46 40.97 1.37
CA SER A 33 -16.51 41.91 0.97
C SER A 33 -16.13 42.52 -0.39
N LYS A 34 -16.98 43.40 -0.95
CA LYS A 34 -16.65 44.09 -2.21
C LYS A 34 -15.45 45.03 -2.09
N GLU A 35 -15.10 45.47 -0.88
CA GLU A 35 -14.09 46.51 -0.62
C GLU A 35 -12.85 45.97 0.09
N GLU A 36 -12.96 44.85 0.82
CA GLU A 36 -11.89 44.33 1.66
C GLU A 36 -11.87 42.81 1.76
N VAL A 37 -10.67 42.27 1.96
CA VAL A 37 -10.42 40.87 2.32
C VAL A 37 -9.73 40.85 3.68
N ILE A 38 -10.46 40.44 4.72
CA ILE A 38 -9.95 40.34 6.09
C ILE A 38 -9.52 38.91 6.36
N VAL A 39 -8.22 38.71 6.64
CA VAL A 39 -7.65 37.40 7.00
C VAL A 39 -7.34 37.37 8.50
N GLY A 40 -8.09 36.58 9.26
CA GLY A 40 -7.89 36.40 10.70
C GLY A 40 -7.19 35.08 11.03
N PRO A 41 -6.16 35.05 11.89
CA PRO A 41 -5.53 33.80 12.33
C PRO A 41 -6.48 32.99 13.22
N VAL A 42 -6.44 31.67 13.08
CA VAL A 42 -7.23 30.72 13.86
C VAL A 42 -6.33 29.57 14.32
N ASN A 43 -6.42 29.26 15.61
CA ASN A 43 -5.76 28.10 16.18
C ASN A 43 -6.80 27.02 16.47
N VAL A 44 -6.59 25.82 15.93
CA VAL A 44 -7.41 24.63 16.20
C VAL A 44 -6.59 23.66 17.03
N ALA A 45 -6.98 23.46 18.28
CA ALA A 45 -6.34 22.46 19.14
C ALA A 45 -6.84 21.05 18.76
N LEU A 46 -5.91 20.19 18.37
CA LEU A 46 -6.14 18.81 17.96
C LEU A 46 -5.46 17.86 18.95
N ARG A 47 -6.10 16.70 19.16
CA ARG A 47 -5.51 15.58 19.90
C ARG A 47 -5.55 14.33 19.03
N PHE A 48 -4.38 13.82 18.69
CA PHE A 48 -4.21 12.60 17.92
C PHE A 48 -3.96 11.41 18.85
N ARG A 49 -4.47 10.24 18.44
CA ARG A 49 -4.17 8.94 19.05
C ARG A 49 -3.75 7.99 17.92
N THR A 50 -2.50 7.55 17.94
CA THR A 50 -1.92 6.63 16.97
C THR A 50 -1.65 5.30 17.65
N LEU A 51 -2.29 4.22 17.23
CA LEU A 51 -2.05 2.90 17.79
C LEU A 51 -0.62 2.43 17.50
N ARG A 52 0.03 1.80 18.48
CA ARG A 52 1.41 1.33 18.34
C ARG A 52 1.50 -0.06 17.70
N LYS A 53 0.52 -0.91 17.97
CA LYS A 53 0.46 -2.25 17.38
C LYS A 53 -0.09 -2.16 15.96
N ARG A 54 0.71 -2.63 15.01
CA ARG A 54 0.29 -2.75 13.60
C ARG A 54 -0.73 -3.89 13.50
N ALA A 55 -1.87 -3.61 12.89
CA ALA A 55 -2.83 -4.66 12.57
C ALA A 55 -2.29 -5.52 11.41
N LYS A 56 -2.70 -6.81 11.36
CA LYS A 56 -2.60 -7.58 10.12
C LYS A 56 -3.35 -6.82 9.03
N CYS A 57 -2.77 -6.75 7.83
CA CYS A 57 -3.34 -5.97 6.75
C CYS A 57 -3.47 -6.84 5.50
N GLY A 58 -4.69 -6.90 4.99
CA GLY A 58 -5.01 -7.53 3.73
C GLY A 58 -5.12 -6.48 2.62
N LEU A 59 -4.49 -6.75 1.48
CA LEU A 59 -4.60 -5.99 0.25
C LEU A 59 -5.32 -6.84 -0.81
N MET A 60 -6.54 -6.44 -1.17
CA MET A 60 -7.29 -7.04 -2.27
C MET A 60 -7.32 -6.07 -3.46
N MET A 61 -6.72 -6.48 -4.57
CA MET A 61 -6.61 -5.64 -5.77
C MET A 61 -7.69 -5.98 -6.80
N VAL A 62 -8.30 -4.98 -7.42
CA VAL A 62 -9.09 -5.15 -8.65
C VAL A 62 -8.17 -4.98 -9.85
N GLY A 63 -8.15 -5.96 -10.76
CA GLY A 63 -7.13 -6.05 -11.80
C GLY A 63 -5.83 -6.66 -11.29
N TRP A 64 -5.92 -7.63 -10.37
CA TRP A 64 -4.75 -8.24 -9.72
C TRP A 64 -3.81 -8.92 -10.71
N GLY A 65 -4.35 -9.52 -11.77
CA GLY A 65 -3.59 -10.12 -12.85
C GLY A 65 -3.03 -9.10 -13.85
N GLY A 66 -3.23 -7.79 -13.70
CA GLY A 66 -2.64 -6.77 -14.57
C GLY A 66 -1.14 -6.55 -14.33
N ASN A 67 -0.51 -5.68 -15.12
CA ASN A 67 0.92 -5.36 -14.99
C ASN A 67 1.26 -4.86 -13.57
N ASN A 68 0.45 -3.95 -13.02
CA ASN A 68 0.66 -3.42 -11.68
C ASN A 68 0.41 -4.48 -10.60
N GLY A 69 -0.70 -5.22 -10.67
CA GLY A 69 -1.05 -6.21 -9.64
C GLY A 69 -0.03 -7.35 -9.55
N SER A 70 0.40 -7.88 -10.69
CA SER A 70 1.48 -8.89 -10.76
C SER A 70 2.81 -8.35 -10.25
N THR A 71 3.21 -7.13 -10.66
CA THR A 71 4.47 -6.51 -10.24
C THR A 71 4.49 -6.15 -8.75
N VAL A 72 3.39 -5.64 -8.19
CA VAL A 72 3.28 -5.34 -6.75
C VAL A 72 3.41 -6.62 -5.94
N THR A 73 2.73 -7.68 -6.36
CA THR A 73 2.77 -8.99 -5.69
C THR A 73 4.18 -9.58 -5.74
N ALA A 74 4.79 -9.60 -6.92
CA ALA A 74 6.15 -10.04 -7.15
C ALA A 74 7.18 -9.25 -6.32
N GLY A 75 7.07 -7.92 -6.31
CA GLY A 75 7.96 -7.05 -5.53
C GLY A 75 7.86 -7.31 -4.03
N ILE A 76 6.66 -7.55 -3.51
CA ILE A 76 6.46 -7.91 -2.10
C ILE A 76 7.05 -9.29 -1.80
N LEU A 77 6.78 -10.30 -2.62
CA LEU A 77 7.31 -11.66 -2.41
C LEU A 77 8.83 -11.70 -2.51
N ALA A 78 9.41 -10.99 -3.48
CA ALA A 78 10.86 -10.91 -3.64
C ALA A 78 11.52 -10.29 -2.40
N ASN A 79 10.99 -9.16 -1.88
CA ASN A 79 11.48 -8.53 -0.66
C ASN A 79 11.25 -9.40 0.58
N LYS A 80 10.11 -10.07 0.69
CA LYS A 80 9.75 -10.95 1.81
C LYS A 80 10.66 -12.17 1.91
N HIS A 81 11.00 -12.77 0.77
CA HIS A 81 11.81 -13.99 0.71
C HIS A 81 13.30 -13.71 0.45
N GLY A 82 13.71 -12.45 0.30
CA GLY A 82 15.10 -12.08 0.05
C GLY A 82 15.62 -12.61 -1.29
N LEU A 83 14.76 -12.72 -2.29
CA LEU A 83 15.10 -13.33 -3.58
C LEU A 83 16.12 -12.47 -4.32
N THR A 84 17.26 -13.07 -4.67
CA THR A 84 18.30 -12.43 -5.47
C THR A 84 18.30 -13.03 -6.86
N TRP A 85 18.63 -12.23 -7.86
CA TRP A 85 18.69 -12.68 -9.24
C TRP A 85 19.90 -12.10 -9.96
N ARG A 86 20.37 -12.82 -10.96
CA ARG A 86 21.49 -12.38 -11.78
C ARG A 86 21.00 -11.50 -12.92
N THR A 87 21.76 -10.45 -13.19
CA THR A 87 21.66 -9.62 -14.39
C THR A 87 23.02 -9.56 -15.08
N LYS A 88 23.09 -8.93 -16.26
CA LYS A 88 24.36 -8.62 -16.93
C LYS A 88 25.28 -7.72 -16.09
N LYS A 89 24.74 -7.01 -15.09
CA LYS A 89 25.48 -6.08 -14.21
C LYS A 89 25.88 -6.69 -12.87
N GLY A 90 25.55 -7.96 -12.62
CA GLY A 90 25.81 -8.65 -11.35
C GLY A 90 24.54 -9.18 -10.69
N VAL A 91 24.67 -9.62 -9.44
CA VAL A 91 23.54 -10.08 -8.62
C VAL A 91 22.83 -8.86 -8.05
N LEU A 92 21.51 -8.80 -8.23
CA LEU A 92 20.65 -7.78 -7.64
C LEU A 92 19.91 -8.34 -6.43
N HIS A 93 19.60 -7.44 -5.50
CA HIS A 93 18.81 -7.70 -4.30
C HIS A 93 17.47 -6.97 -4.40
N PRO A 94 16.39 -7.54 -3.83
CA PRO A 94 15.09 -6.92 -3.85
C PRO A 94 15.10 -5.69 -2.95
N ASN A 95 14.38 -4.64 -3.35
CA ASN A 95 14.25 -3.42 -2.59
C ASN A 95 12.88 -2.77 -2.87
N TYR A 96 12.60 -1.66 -2.17
CA TYR A 96 11.41 -0.83 -2.37
C TYR A 96 11.75 0.57 -2.88
N PHE A 97 12.76 0.69 -3.75
CA PHE A 97 13.07 1.97 -4.37
C PHE A 97 11.87 2.52 -5.16
N GLY A 98 11.69 3.84 -5.11
CA GLY A 98 10.51 4.52 -5.63
C GLY A 98 9.33 4.58 -4.65
N SER A 99 9.33 3.80 -3.56
CA SER A 99 8.33 3.94 -2.51
C SER A 99 8.71 5.04 -1.53
N ILE A 100 7.90 6.10 -1.44
CA ILE A 100 8.11 7.19 -0.48
C ILE A 100 8.14 6.64 0.96
N THR A 101 7.22 5.74 1.31
CA THR A 101 7.15 5.24 2.70
C THR A 101 8.35 4.38 3.07
N GLN A 102 8.90 3.60 2.13
CA GLN A 102 9.97 2.63 2.42
C GLN A 102 11.38 3.16 2.15
N SER A 103 11.54 4.10 1.22
CA SER A 103 12.85 4.55 0.70
C SER A 103 13.13 6.04 0.86
N SER A 104 12.19 6.84 1.38
CA SER A 104 12.44 8.26 1.69
C SER A 104 12.79 8.49 3.17
N THR A 105 13.35 9.67 3.43
CA THR A 105 13.68 10.14 4.77
C THR A 105 12.96 11.44 5.10
N LEU A 106 12.74 11.69 6.39
CA LEU A 106 12.23 12.93 6.95
C LEU A 106 13.35 13.62 7.75
N ASN A 107 13.54 14.93 7.56
CA ASN A 107 14.42 15.74 8.41
C ASN A 107 13.75 15.98 9.77
N LEU A 108 14.39 15.57 10.87
CA LEU A 108 13.89 15.76 12.24
C LEU A 108 14.43 17.02 12.92
N GLY A 109 15.45 17.67 12.36
CA GLY A 109 16.12 18.81 12.95
C GLY A 109 17.64 18.65 12.94
N MET A 110 18.30 19.38 13.83
CA MET A 110 19.76 19.45 13.91
C MET A 110 20.29 18.95 15.25
N THR A 111 21.48 18.37 15.23
CA THR A 111 22.29 18.09 16.42
C THR A 111 22.86 19.39 17.01
N SER A 112 23.46 19.32 18.21
CA SER A 112 24.13 20.46 18.85
C SER A 112 25.32 21.00 18.07
N ASP A 113 25.93 20.21 17.19
CA ASP A 113 26.98 20.61 16.24
C ASP A 113 26.43 20.97 14.84
N MET A 114 25.13 21.30 14.75
CA MET A 114 24.45 21.80 13.54
C MET A 114 24.40 20.83 12.35
N LYS A 115 24.44 19.51 12.60
CA LYS A 115 24.23 18.50 11.55
C LYS A 115 22.77 18.12 11.46
N GLU A 116 22.23 18.09 10.24
CA GLU A 116 20.87 17.64 10.00
C GLU A 116 20.72 16.14 10.29
N VAL A 117 19.60 15.77 10.91
CA VAL A 117 19.26 14.39 11.24
C VAL A 117 18.08 13.94 10.38
N PHE A 118 18.34 13.02 9.48
CA PHE A 118 17.32 12.38 8.65
C PHE A 118 17.01 10.98 9.16
N VAL A 119 15.73 10.65 9.21
CA VAL A 119 15.25 9.30 9.60
C VAL A 119 14.38 8.72 8.50
N PRO A 120 14.33 7.38 8.32
CA PRO A 120 13.38 6.76 7.41
C PRO A 120 11.93 7.16 7.75
N LEU A 121 11.13 7.52 6.75
CA LEU A 121 9.76 7.99 6.98
C LEU A 121 8.90 6.96 7.76
N LYS A 122 9.03 5.68 7.40
CA LYS A 122 8.39 4.54 8.09
C LYS A 122 8.78 4.35 9.56
N ASP A 123 9.83 5.01 10.05
CA ASP A 123 10.32 4.89 11.42
C ASP A 123 9.80 6.02 12.33
N VAL A 124 9.12 7.04 11.78
CA VAL A 124 8.56 8.19 12.53
C VAL A 124 7.35 7.79 13.37
N VAL A 125 6.48 6.95 12.82
CA VAL A 125 5.34 6.33 13.50
C VAL A 125 5.20 4.87 13.07
N PRO A 126 4.53 3.99 13.85
CA PRO A 126 4.39 2.58 13.48
C PRO A 126 3.60 2.38 12.18
N MET A 127 4.30 2.18 11.06
CA MET A 127 3.71 1.90 9.75
C MET A 127 3.77 0.40 9.39
N ILE A 128 2.79 -0.08 8.63
CA ILE A 128 2.78 -1.45 8.08
C ILE A 128 4.00 -1.65 7.18
N ASN A 129 4.68 -2.79 7.32
CA ASN A 129 5.71 -3.22 6.39
C ASN A 129 5.03 -3.94 5.20
N PRO A 130 5.31 -3.57 3.94
CA PRO A 130 4.71 -4.25 2.79
C PRO A 130 4.95 -5.78 2.77
N ASN A 131 6.05 -6.27 3.36
CA ASN A 131 6.32 -7.71 3.51
C ASN A 131 5.27 -8.45 4.37
N ASP A 132 4.52 -7.72 5.21
CA ASP A 132 3.51 -8.27 6.12
C ASP A 132 2.10 -8.29 5.49
N LEU A 133 1.95 -7.81 4.23
CA LEU A 133 0.66 -7.79 3.55
C LEU A 133 0.23 -9.20 3.14
N ALA A 134 -1.01 -9.56 3.47
CA ALA A 134 -1.72 -10.64 2.78
C ALA A 134 -2.27 -10.10 1.47
N ILE A 135 -2.03 -10.77 0.35
CA ILE A 135 -2.36 -10.27 -0.99
C ILE A 135 -3.37 -11.20 -1.66
N GLY A 136 -4.41 -10.61 -2.23
CA GLY A 136 -5.38 -11.28 -3.07
C GLY A 136 -6.04 -10.30 -4.02
N GLY A 137 -7.13 -10.71 -4.64
CA GLY A 137 -7.90 -9.80 -5.49
C GLY A 137 -8.73 -10.49 -6.55
N TRP A 138 -9.22 -9.68 -7.47
CA TRP A 138 -10.06 -10.07 -8.60
C TRP A 138 -9.41 -9.63 -9.91
N ASP A 139 -9.67 -10.35 -10.99
CA ASP A 139 -9.33 -9.95 -12.35
C ASP A 139 -10.35 -10.58 -13.29
N CYS A 140 -10.66 -9.90 -14.40
CA CYS A 140 -11.52 -10.47 -15.43
C CYS A 140 -10.84 -11.64 -16.17
N SER A 141 -9.52 -11.77 -16.05
CA SER A 141 -8.78 -12.93 -16.53
C SER A 141 -8.47 -13.93 -15.40
N GLY A 142 -8.65 -15.22 -15.66
CA GLY A 142 -8.36 -16.33 -14.73
C GLY A 142 -6.90 -16.76 -14.71
N MET A 143 -6.06 -16.05 -15.49
CA MET A 143 -4.62 -16.26 -15.60
C MET A 143 -3.94 -16.24 -14.22
N SER A 144 -3.02 -17.19 -13.97
CA SER A 144 -2.23 -17.21 -12.74
C SER A 144 -1.35 -15.96 -12.63
N LEU A 145 -0.92 -15.61 -11.42
CA LEU A 145 -0.05 -14.45 -11.23
C LEU A 145 1.35 -14.65 -11.84
N VAL A 146 1.81 -15.90 -12.00
CA VAL A 146 3.04 -16.22 -12.76
C VAL A 146 2.85 -15.89 -14.24
N ASP A 147 1.77 -16.39 -14.84
CA ASP A 147 1.50 -16.15 -16.25
C ASP A 147 1.24 -14.65 -16.51
N ALA A 148 0.57 -13.97 -15.57
CA ALA A 148 0.39 -12.52 -15.61
C ALA A 148 1.72 -11.76 -15.55
N MET A 149 2.65 -12.19 -14.70
CA MET A 149 3.99 -11.62 -14.59
C MET A 149 4.77 -11.82 -15.90
N HIS A 150 4.71 -13.01 -16.49
CA HIS A 150 5.32 -13.29 -17.79
C HIS A 150 4.72 -12.40 -18.89
N ARG A 151 3.39 -12.30 -18.96
CA ARG A 151 2.66 -11.45 -19.92
C ARG A 151 3.00 -9.97 -19.76
N ALA A 152 3.21 -9.50 -18.52
CA ALA A 152 3.45 -8.10 -18.24
C ALA A 152 4.83 -7.61 -18.73
N GLN A 153 5.82 -8.51 -18.84
CA GLN A 153 7.18 -8.20 -19.33
C GLN A 153 7.85 -7.04 -18.57
N VAL A 154 7.59 -6.91 -17.27
CA VAL A 154 8.13 -5.83 -16.42
C VAL A 154 9.43 -6.24 -15.71
N LEU A 155 9.50 -7.48 -15.20
CA LEU A 155 10.59 -7.96 -14.35
C LEU A 155 11.66 -8.72 -15.16
N ASP A 156 12.89 -8.77 -14.66
CA ASP A 156 13.94 -9.61 -15.27
C ASP A 156 13.52 -11.10 -15.27
N VAL A 157 13.79 -11.83 -16.36
CA VAL A 157 13.43 -13.26 -16.49
C VAL A 157 13.95 -14.09 -15.31
N ALA A 158 15.20 -13.87 -14.88
CA ALA A 158 15.76 -14.60 -13.74
C ALA A 158 15.01 -14.35 -12.42
N LEU A 159 14.41 -13.16 -12.24
CA LEU A 159 13.54 -12.88 -11.11
C LEU A 159 12.17 -13.54 -11.27
N GLN A 160 11.63 -13.56 -12.50
CA GLN A 160 10.38 -14.27 -12.80
C GLN A 160 10.52 -15.76 -12.45
N ASP A 161 11.61 -16.40 -12.87
CA ASP A 161 11.92 -17.80 -12.57
C ASP A 161 12.02 -18.05 -11.05
N ALA A 162 12.71 -17.16 -10.32
CA ALA A 162 12.86 -17.26 -8.87
C ALA A 162 11.52 -17.09 -8.12
N LEU A 163 10.57 -16.36 -8.71
CA LEU A 163 9.24 -16.12 -8.15
C LEU A 163 8.22 -17.22 -8.48
N TYR A 164 8.54 -18.12 -9.42
CA TYR A 164 7.61 -19.11 -9.95
C TYR A 164 6.89 -19.90 -8.86
N GLU A 165 7.63 -20.52 -7.94
CA GLU A 165 7.05 -21.34 -6.86
C GLU A 165 6.20 -20.55 -5.86
N TYR A 166 6.39 -19.23 -5.77
CA TYR A 166 5.62 -18.38 -4.87
C TYR A 166 4.32 -17.87 -5.48
N MET A 167 4.25 -17.79 -6.81
CA MET A 167 3.14 -17.13 -7.52
C MET A 167 2.29 -18.10 -8.35
N ARG A 168 2.75 -19.33 -8.62
CA ARG A 168 2.09 -20.29 -9.54
C ARG A 168 0.66 -20.63 -9.15
N ASP A 169 0.39 -20.70 -7.85
CA ASP A 169 -0.93 -21.06 -7.31
C ASP A 169 -1.78 -19.84 -6.94
N MET A 170 -1.22 -18.62 -7.09
CA MET A 170 -1.96 -17.40 -6.89
C MET A 170 -2.83 -17.13 -8.13
N LYS A 171 -4.15 -17.18 -7.96
CA LYS A 171 -5.13 -16.92 -9.02
C LYS A 171 -6.14 -15.84 -8.58
N PRO A 172 -6.53 -14.94 -9.48
CA PRO A 172 -7.57 -13.95 -9.18
C PRO A 172 -8.95 -14.59 -8.97
N LEU A 173 -9.72 -14.01 -8.05
CA LEU A 173 -11.15 -14.28 -7.95
C LEU A 173 -11.90 -13.72 -9.18
N PRO A 174 -13.08 -14.27 -9.54
CA PRO A 174 -13.87 -13.76 -10.64
C PRO A 174 -14.29 -12.30 -10.42
N ALA A 175 -13.99 -11.42 -11.38
CA ALA A 175 -14.31 -10.00 -11.26
C ALA A 175 -15.75 -9.69 -11.73
N VAL A 176 -16.35 -8.64 -11.17
CA VAL A 176 -17.49 -7.99 -11.81
C VAL A 176 -16.97 -7.27 -13.05
N PHE A 177 -17.46 -7.65 -14.22
CA PHE A 177 -16.98 -7.12 -15.49
C PHE A 177 -18.16 -6.73 -16.38
N ASP A 178 -18.16 -5.48 -16.82
CA ASP A 178 -19.19 -4.86 -17.65
C ASP A 178 -18.49 -4.20 -18.83
N LEU A 179 -18.66 -4.77 -20.03
CA LEU A 179 -17.94 -4.36 -21.24
C LEU A 179 -18.25 -2.90 -21.62
N ASP A 180 -19.42 -2.39 -21.26
CA ASP A 180 -19.83 -1.01 -21.55
C ASP A 180 -18.95 0.03 -20.84
N PHE A 181 -18.18 -0.38 -19.82
CA PHE A 181 -17.30 0.48 -19.03
C PHE A 181 -15.81 0.35 -19.37
N VAL A 182 -15.46 -0.49 -20.35
CA VAL A 182 -14.08 -0.73 -20.76
C VAL A 182 -13.96 -0.74 -22.29
N ALA A 183 -12.73 -0.79 -22.79
CA ALA A 183 -12.51 -0.95 -24.23
C ALA A 183 -13.01 -2.33 -24.69
N GLU A 184 -13.71 -2.36 -25.83
CA GLU A 184 -14.30 -3.57 -26.42
C GLU A 184 -13.27 -4.69 -26.64
N ASN A 185 -12.02 -4.32 -26.94
CA ASN A 185 -10.92 -5.27 -27.09
C ASN A 185 -10.56 -6.05 -25.81
N GLN A 186 -11.13 -5.71 -24.64
CA GLN A 186 -10.95 -6.48 -23.42
C GLN A 186 -11.83 -7.74 -23.38
N GLN A 187 -12.78 -7.89 -24.31
CA GLN A 187 -13.68 -9.05 -24.34
C GLN A 187 -12.92 -10.37 -24.44
N GLU A 188 -11.89 -10.46 -25.28
CA GLU A 188 -11.09 -11.70 -25.46
C GLU A 188 -10.31 -12.09 -24.20
N ARG A 189 -10.04 -11.12 -23.32
CA ARG A 189 -9.28 -11.35 -22.07
C ARG A 189 -10.18 -11.82 -20.92
N ALA A 190 -11.48 -11.61 -21.02
CA ALA A 190 -12.40 -11.73 -19.89
C ALA A 190 -13.02 -13.14 -19.78
N ASP A 191 -12.27 -14.09 -19.21
CA ASP A 191 -12.68 -15.49 -19.00
C ASP A 191 -13.02 -15.84 -17.53
N ASN A 192 -12.84 -14.89 -16.60
CA ASN A 192 -13.02 -15.05 -15.16
C ASN A 192 -13.95 -13.97 -14.61
N ILE A 193 -15.20 -14.00 -15.09
CA ILE A 193 -16.23 -13.03 -14.75
C ILE A 193 -17.20 -13.63 -13.73
N LEU A 194 -17.60 -12.82 -12.75
CA LEU A 194 -18.68 -13.17 -11.83
C LEU A 194 -20.03 -13.18 -12.56
N SER A 195 -20.60 -14.36 -12.76
CA SER A 195 -21.94 -14.52 -13.34
C SER A 195 -23.04 -14.32 -12.29
N VAL A 196 -23.79 -13.23 -12.41
CA VAL A 196 -24.92 -12.87 -11.53
C VAL A 196 -26.07 -12.29 -12.37
N GLN A 197 -27.31 -12.45 -11.92
CA GLN A 197 -28.49 -11.93 -12.63
C GLN A 197 -28.71 -10.44 -12.34
N HIS A 198 -28.41 -10.03 -11.11
CA HIS A 198 -28.62 -8.66 -10.65
C HIS A 198 -27.35 -8.06 -10.05
N LYS A 199 -27.11 -6.76 -10.28
CA LYS A 199 -25.93 -6.05 -9.73
C LYS A 199 -25.85 -6.13 -8.19
N TRP A 200 -26.98 -6.29 -7.51
CA TRP A 200 -27.02 -6.48 -6.06
C TRP A 200 -26.41 -7.82 -5.60
N GLU A 201 -26.61 -8.89 -6.38
CA GLU A 201 -25.96 -10.19 -6.10
C GLU A 201 -24.44 -10.08 -6.26
N ALA A 202 -23.98 -9.30 -7.24
CA ALA A 202 -22.56 -8.97 -7.41
C ALA A 202 -21.99 -8.29 -6.15
N VAL A 203 -22.70 -7.30 -5.61
CA VAL A 203 -22.31 -6.60 -4.38
C VAL A 203 -22.23 -7.58 -3.21
N GLU A 204 -23.23 -8.42 -3.00
CA GLU A 204 -23.21 -9.40 -1.90
C GLU A 204 -22.09 -10.44 -2.05
N LYS A 205 -21.80 -10.87 -3.27
CA LYS A 205 -20.66 -11.74 -3.56
C LYS A 205 -19.33 -11.06 -3.24
N LEU A 206 -19.10 -9.82 -3.69
CA LEU A 206 -17.87 -9.07 -3.37
C LEU A 206 -17.69 -8.89 -1.85
N ARG A 207 -18.78 -8.58 -1.12
CA ARG A 207 -18.74 -8.50 0.34
C ARG A 207 -18.40 -9.85 0.97
N SER A 208 -18.95 -10.94 0.43
CA SER A 208 -18.62 -12.30 0.88
C SER A 208 -17.15 -12.63 0.65
N ASP A 209 -16.59 -12.28 -0.50
CA ASP A 209 -15.18 -12.49 -0.83
C ASP A 209 -14.25 -11.73 0.13
N ILE A 210 -14.57 -10.46 0.44
CA ILE A 210 -13.83 -9.66 1.43
C ILE A 210 -13.88 -10.30 2.82
N ARG A 211 -15.06 -10.75 3.27
CA ARG A 211 -15.21 -11.44 4.58
C ARG A 211 -14.42 -12.76 4.60
N THR A 212 -14.47 -13.52 3.52
CA THR A 212 -13.76 -14.79 3.38
C THR A 212 -12.24 -14.57 3.39
N PHE A 213 -11.75 -13.62 2.61
CA PHE A 213 -10.34 -13.25 2.56
C PHE A 213 -9.83 -12.82 3.93
N LYS A 214 -10.60 -12.00 4.66
CA LYS A 214 -10.29 -11.62 6.04
C LYS A 214 -10.18 -12.85 6.94
N LYS A 215 -11.19 -13.73 6.94
CA LYS A 215 -11.22 -14.95 7.78
C LYS A 215 -10.03 -15.89 7.52
N VAL A 216 -9.61 -16.03 6.26
CA VAL A 216 -8.49 -16.92 5.88
C VAL A 216 -7.13 -16.36 6.35
N HIS A 217 -7.02 -15.05 6.57
CA HIS A 217 -5.76 -14.38 6.93
C HIS A 217 -5.77 -13.78 8.36
N GLU A 218 -6.76 -14.10 9.18
CA GLU A 218 -6.83 -13.72 10.60
C GLU A 218 -5.68 -14.31 11.44
#